data_AF-A0A523G9U8-F1
#
_entry.id   AF-A0A523G9U8-F1
#
_cell.length_a   1.000
_cell.length_b   1.000
_cell.length_c   1.000
_cell.angle_alpha   90.00
_cell.angle_beta   90.00
_cell.angle_gamma   90.00
#
_symmetry.space_group_name_H-M   'P 1'
#
loop_
_entity.id
_entity.type
_entity.pdbx_description
1 polymer ?
#
loop_
_entity_poly.entity_id
_entity_poly.type
_entity_poly.pdbx_seq_one_letter_code
_entity_poly.pdbx_strand_id
1 'polypeptide(L)' 'MYSNANHGFHNDTTPRYNEAAAKLAWQRTIDFFKEKLS' A
#
# COMPACT_ATOMS: atom_id res chain seq x y z
N MET A 1 1.49 3.63 10.00
CA MET A 1 2.63 4.21 9.24
C MET A 1 3.41 3.10 8.56
N TYR A 2 4.04 3.37 7.42
CA TYR A 2 4.93 2.44 6.71
C TYR A 2 6.37 2.87 6.94
N SER A 3 7.02 2.32 7.97
CA SER A 3 8.41 2.67 8.29
C SER A 3 9.33 2.31 7.13
N ASN A 4 10.24 3.21 6.76
CA ASN A 4 11.16 3.09 5.62
C ASN A 4 10.52 3.20 4.22
N ALA A 5 9.25 3.60 4.11
CA ALA A 5 8.62 3.89 2.83
C ALA A 5 8.64 5.40 2.54
N ASN A 6 9.15 5.78 1.37
CA ASN A 6 9.08 7.15 0.87
C ASN A 6 7.75 7.42 0.15
N HIS A 7 7.45 8.70 -0.13
CA HIS A 7 6.32 9.06 -0.98
C HIS A 7 6.38 8.30 -2.32
N GLY A 8 5.24 7.73 -2.74
CA GLY A 8 5.13 6.94 -3.96
C GLY A 8 5.61 5.49 -3.82
N PHE A 9 5.70 4.95 -2.60
CA PHE A 9 6.13 3.56 -2.37
C PHE A 9 5.27 2.48 -3.06
N HIS A 10 4.06 2.83 -3.49
CA HIS A 10 3.14 1.95 -4.21
C HIS A 10 3.32 1.97 -5.74
N ASN A 11 4.17 2.85 -6.27
CA ASN A 11 4.44 2.94 -7.71
C ASN A 11 5.64 2.07 -8.09
N ASP A 12 5.34 0.91 -8.69
CA ASP A 12 6.27 -0.14 -9.14
C ASP A 12 7.15 0.24 -10.34
N THR A 13 6.85 1.35 -11.02
CA THR A 13 7.68 1.88 -12.13
C THR A 13 8.81 2.81 -11.66
N THR A 14 8.98 2.99 -10.35
CA THR A 14 9.95 3.94 -9.79
C THR A 14 10.90 3.28 -8.78
N PRO A 15 12.12 3.80 -8.59
CA PRO A 15 13.06 3.26 -7.59
C PRO A 15 12.59 3.37 -6.13
N ARG A 16 11.47 4.06 -5.89
CA ARG A 16 10.88 4.25 -4.56
C ARG A 16 9.92 3.12 -4.20
N TYR A 17 9.62 2.21 -5.12
CA TYR A 17 8.75 1.07 -4.87
C TYR A 17 9.23 0.26 -3.67
N ASN A 18 8.32 0.04 -2.72
CA ASN A 18 8.56 -0.83 -1.58
C ASN A 18 7.44 -1.88 -1.57
N GLU A 19 7.75 -3.07 -2.08
CA GLU A 19 6.80 -4.16 -2.27
C GLU A 19 6.07 -4.55 -0.98
N ALA A 20 6.78 -4.65 0.15
CA ALA A 20 6.19 -5.04 1.42
C ALA A 20 5.17 -3.99 1.91
N ALA A 21 5.54 -2.70 1.82
CA ALA A 21 4.64 -1.61 2.19
C ALA A 21 3.45 -1.50 1.23
N ALA A 22 3.68 -1.66 -0.07
CA ALA A 22 2.64 -1.61 -1.10
C ALA A 22 1.61 -2.73 -0.90
N LYS A 23 2.06 -3.97 -0.75
CA LYS A 23 1.17 -5.12 -0.52
C LYS A 23 0.36 -4.97 0.77
N LEU A 24 0.99 -4.55 1.86
CA LEU A 24 0.28 -4.32 3.13
C LEU A 24 -0.74 -3.18 3.03
N ALA A 25 -0.41 -2.10 2.31
CA ALA A 25 -1.33 -1.00 2.06
C ALA A 25 -2.54 -1.46 1.23
N TRP A 26 -2.29 -2.18 0.14
CA TRP A 26 -3.35 -2.67 -0.73
C TRP A 26 -4.30 -3.63 -0.01
N GLN A 27 -3.76 -4.55 0.78
CA GLN A 27 -4.57 -5.47 1.59
C GLN A 27 -5.52 -4.69 2.53
N ARG A 28 -4.99 -3.72 3.28
CA ARG A 28 -5.80 -2.87 4.18
C ARG A 28 -6.85 -2.06 3.43
N THR A 29 -6.54 -1.57 2.23
CA THR A 29 -7.50 -0.83 1.39
C THR A 29 -8.67 -1.72 0.97
N ILE A 30 -8.40 -2.94 0.50
CA ILE A 30 -9.44 -3.89 0.10
C ILE A 30 -10.27 -4.32 1.31
N ASP A 31 -9.63 -4.59 2.46
CA ASP A 31 -10.35 -4.97 3.68
C ASP A 31 -11.27 -3.86 4.18
N PHE A 32 -10.82 -2.60 4.11
CA PHE A 32 -11.67 -1.45 4.42
C PHE A 32 -12.87 -1.35 3.48
N PHE A 33 -12.69 -1.55 2.17
CA PHE A 33 -13.81 -1.54 1.23
C PHE A 33 -14.79 -2.68 1.48
N LYS A 34 -14.30 -3.88 1.79
CA LYS A 34 -15.17 -5.00 2.19
C LYS A 34 -15.98 -4.69 3.44
N GLU A 35 -15.40 -3.97 4.41
CA GLU A 35 -16.10 -3.62 5.65
C GLU A 35 -17.18 -2.54 5.45
N LYS A 36 -16.97 -1.61 4.51
CA LYS A 36 -17.80 -0.40 4.41
C LYS A 36 -18.75 -0.36 3.22
N LEU A 37 -18.51 -1.17 2.18
CA LEU A 37 -19.24 -1.12 0.90
C LEU A 37 -19.93 -2.45 0.56
N SER A 38 -19.99 -3.39 1.51
CA SER A 38 -20.73 -4.65 1.38
C SER A 38 -22.20 -4.51 1.70
#